data_AF-A0A9Q0UMV9-F1
#
_entry.id   AF-A0A9Q0UMV9-F1
#
_cell.length_a   1.000
_cell.length_b   1.000
_cell.length_c   1.000
_cell.angle_alpha   90.00
_cell.angle_beta   90.00
_cell.angle_gamma   90.00
#
_symmetry.space_group_name_H-M   'P 1'
#
loop_
_entity.id
_entity.type
_entity.pdbx_description
1 polymer ?
#
loop_
_entity_poly.entity_id
_entity_poly.type
_entity_poly.pdbx_seq_one_letter_code
_entity_poly.pdbx_strand_id
1 'polypeptide(L)'
;MDAIAPEGENEPSKVSSPTEDYIPHLLVVYEKADMGECMTEDLACQYVSFYLQLGRLDEARKLADRLCSGKLSDSEKLWILRASMEMKSFTDDSSAPSKDDLQHVLGLLRSALTKVSLSKAEDLWLMALKCFAKDKKYLDKLFETTLISVAKDGGSDDGFSLSSAIVNFMLQKDGIHKARKAYKRFLALPHPGLAFYRRCIELEVDLASAGDRDCLANARKLYESALATYGQNVTLWQDYHKLEIKLGTSETANAVCWRARKTLKNSAAFVAAPDL
;
A
#
# COMPACT_ATOMS: atom_id res chain seq x y z
N MET A 1 -50.44 -43.52 53.48
CA MET A 1 -49.30 -42.67 53.87
C MET A 1 -48.05 -43.36 53.33
N ASP A 2 -47.80 -43.42 52.02
CA ASP A 2 -47.70 -42.38 50.98
C ASP A 2 -46.46 -41.49 51.05
N ALA A 3 -45.91 -41.27 49.84
CA ALA A 3 -44.86 -40.37 49.36
C ALA A 3 -43.41 -40.85 49.60
N ILE A 4 -42.68 -41.40 48.61
CA ILE A 4 -42.18 -40.85 47.32
C ILE A 4 -41.12 -39.74 47.53
N ALA A 5 -39.92 -40.01 47.01
CA ALA A 5 -38.72 -39.15 46.97
C ALA A 5 -38.93 -37.85 46.15
N PRO A 6 -37.94 -36.93 46.10
CA PRO A 6 -36.94 -37.13 45.04
C PRO A 6 -35.49 -36.75 45.40
N GLU A 7 -34.58 -37.50 44.76
CA GLU A 7 -33.22 -37.07 44.42
C GLU A 7 -33.27 -35.81 43.55
N GLY A 8 -32.38 -34.87 43.86
CA GLY A 8 -32.07 -33.73 43.01
C GLY A 8 -30.58 -33.70 42.74
N GLU A 9 -30.14 -34.47 41.74
CA GLU A 9 -28.84 -34.30 41.12
C GLU A 9 -28.84 -32.98 40.34
N ASN A 10 -28.15 -31.97 40.87
CA ASN A 10 -27.77 -30.79 40.11
C ASN A 10 -26.55 -31.14 39.26
N GLU A 11 -26.77 -31.72 38.08
CA GLU A 11 -25.78 -31.60 37.01
C GLU A 11 -25.77 -30.16 36.49
N PRO A 12 -24.60 -29.49 36.40
CA PRO A 12 -24.51 -28.21 35.73
C PRO A 12 -24.68 -28.45 34.23
N SER A 13 -25.87 -28.09 33.72
CA SER A 13 -26.15 -28.06 32.29
C SER A 13 -25.06 -27.24 31.59
N LYS A 14 -24.23 -27.94 30.83
CA LYS A 14 -23.22 -27.37 29.94
C LYS A 14 -24.00 -26.66 28.84
N VAL A 15 -24.22 -25.35 29.00
CA VAL A 15 -24.82 -24.50 27.99
C VAL A 15 -23.87 -24.46 26.80
N SER A 16 -24.07 -25.35 25.83
CA SER A 16 -23.46 -25.22 24.51
C SER A 16 -23.98 -23.92 23.92
N SER A 17 -23.06 -23.05 23.50
CA SER A 17 -23.45 -21.78 22.89
C SER A 17 -24.21 -22.06 21.58
N PRO A 18 -25.31 -21.35 21.27
CA PRO A 18 -26.09 -21.55 20.05
C PRO A 18 -25.29 -21.32 18.75
N THR A 19 -24.08 -20.78 18.86
CA THR A 19 -23.12 -20.58 17.77
C THR A 19 -22.51 -21.88 17.23
N GLU A 20 -22.40 -22.94 18.03
CA GLU A 20 -21.75 -24.20 17.61
C GLU A 20 -22.60 -25.00 16.60
N ASP A 21 -23.94 -24.86 16.64
CA ASP A 21 -24.86 -25.66 15.82
C ASP A 21 -24.94 -25.22 14.34
N TYR A 22 -24.61 -23.97 14.01
CA TYR A 22 -24.75 -23.46 12.64
C TYR A 22 -23.49 -23.64 11.78
N ILE A 23 -22.33 -23.86 12.41
CA ILE A 23 -21.03 -23.94 11.70
C ILE A 23 -21.01 -25.04 10.63
N PRO A 24 -21.43 -26.30 10.92
CA PRO A 24 -21.43 -27.35 9.91
C PRO A 24 -22.41 -27.06 8.77
N HIS A 25 -23.55 -26.44 9.07
CA HIS A 25 -24.54 -26.08 8.05
C HIS A 25 -24.01 -25.02 7.09
N LEU A 26 -23.31 -24.00 7.61
CA LEU A 26 -22.65 -22.98 6.79
C LEU A 26 -21.54 -23.56 5.89
N LEU A 27 -20.72 -24.49 6.41
CA LEU A 27 -19.71 -25.19 5.59
C LEU A 27 -20.34 -25.91 4.40
N VAL A 28 -21.41 -26.67 4.64
CA VAL A 28 -22.12 -27.40 3.57
C VAL A 28 -22.67 -26.45 2.51
N VAL A 29 -23.11 -25.24 2.89
CA VAL A 29 -23.57 -24.23 1.93
C VAL A 29 -22.43 -23.76 1.03
N TYR A 30 -21.26 -23.45 1.60
CA TYR A 30 -20.09 -23.04 0.81
C TYR A 30 -19.57 -24.17 -0.09
N GLU A 31 -19.50 -25.40 0.41
CA GLU A 31 -19.08 -26.56 -0.37
C GLU A 31 -20.00 -26.82 -1.56
N LYS A 32 -21.32 -26.71 -1.35
CA LYS A 32 -22.30 -26.82 -2.43
C LYS A 32 -22.15 -25.71 -3.46
N ALA A 33 -21.87 -24.48 -3.04
CA ALA A 33 -21.61 -23.38 -3.96
C ALA A 33 -20.33 -23.61 -4.79
N ASP A 34 -19.29 -24.20 -4.19
CA ASP A 34 -18.03 -24.53 -4.88
C ASP A 34 -18.22 -25.64 -5.92
N MET A 35 -18.93 -26.70 -5.53
CA MET A 35 -19.29 -27.81 -6.42
C MET A 35 -20.24 -27.38 -7.54
N GLY A 36 -21.17 -26.48 -7.26
CA GLY A 36 -22.22 -26.04 -8.18
C GLY A 36 -21.81 -24.96 -9.18
N GLU A 37 -20.53 -24.58 -9.24
CA GLU A 37 -19.99 -23.49 -10.08
C GLU A 37 -20.60 -22.10 -9.80
N CYS A 38 -21.30 -21.93 -8.68
CA CYS A 38 -21.90 -20.66 -8.27
C CYS A 38 -20.93 -19.77 -7.45
N MET A 39 -19.65 -20.15 -7.40
CA MET A 39 -18.65 -19.48 -6.55
C MET A 39 -18.25 -18.13 -7.16
N THR A 40 -18.77 -17.05 -6.59
CA THR A 40 -18.35 -15.68 -6.92
C THR A 40 -17.10 -15.30 -6.12
N GLU A 41 -16.41 -14.25 -6.56
CA GLU A 41 -15.26 -13.69 -5.85
C GLU A 41 -15.58 -13.34 -4.38
N ASP A 42 -16.70 -12.67 -4.13
CA ASP A 42 -17.10 -12.29 -2.76
C ASP A 42 -17.42 -13.52 -1.90
N LEU A 43 -18.09 -14.52 -2.47
CA LEU A 43 -18.42 -15.75 -1.74
C LEU A 43 -17.16 -16.56 -1.43
N ALA A 44 -16.19 -16.60 -2.35
CA ALA A 44 -14.89 -17.23 -2.13
C ALA A 44 -14.11 -16.55 -1.01
N CYS A 45 -14.07 -15.20 -1.00
CA CYS A 45 -13.44 -14.45 0.09
C CYS A 45 -14.12 -14.72 1.45
N GLN A 46 -15.45 -14.79 1.48
CA GLN A 46 -16.19 -15.15 2.69
C GLN A 46 -15.89 -16.58 3.14
N TYR A 47 -15.81 -17.53 2.20
CA TYR A 47 -15.53 -18.92 2.52
C TYR A 47 -14.14 -19.10 3.15
N VAL A 48 -13.11 -18.47 2.55
CA VAL A 48 -11.76 -18.46 3.12
C VAL A 48 -11.74 -17.77 4.48
N SER A 49 -12.40 -16.62 4.60
CA SER A 49 -12.48 -15.87 5.87
C SER A 49 -13.21 -16.65 6.96
N PHE A 50 -14.19 -17.48 6.60
CA PHE A 50 -14.90 -18.34 7.53
C PHE A 50 -13.98 -19.42 8.12
N TYR A 51 -13.16 -20.08 7.29
CA TYR A 51 -12.14 -21.00 7.81
C TYR A 51 -11.12 -20.32 8.73
N LEU A 52 -10.73 -19.07 8.42
CA LEU A 52 -9.86 -18.29 9.30
C LEU A 52 -10.52 -17.99 10.65
N GLN A 53 -11.80 -17.61 10.66
CA GLN A 53 -12.55 -17.35 11.90
C GLN A 53 -12.69 -18.59 12.78
N LEU A 54 -12.73 -19.78 12.17
CA LEU A 54 -12.74 -21.06 12.87
C LEU A 54 -11.34 -21.50 13.35
N GLY A 55 -10.28 -20.72 13.10
CA GLY A 55 -8.89 -21.08 13.43
C GLY A 55 -8.30 -22.18 12.54
N ARG A 56 -8.97 -22.58 11.46
CA ARG A 56 -8.55 -23.66 10.54
C ARG A 56 -7.62 -23.11 9.46
N LEU A 57 -6.44 -22.62 9.86
CA LEU A 57 -5.50 -21.90 9.01
C LEU A 57 -5.03 -22.71 7.79
N ASP A 58 -4.64 -23.97 7.98
CA ASP A 58 -4.13 -24.82 6.89
C ASP A 58 -5.19 -25.09 5.81
N GLU A 59 -6.45 -25.20 6.22
CA GLU A 59 -7.55 -25.40 5.29
C GLU A 59 -7.91 -24.12 4.56
N ALA A 60 -7.93 -22.98 5.26
CA ALA A 60 -8.09 -21.67 4.64
C ALA A 60 -7.01 -21.43 3.57
N ARG A 61 -5.75 -21.80 3.86
CA ARG A 61 -4.62 -21.71 2.94
C ARG A 61 -4.80 -22.59 1.71
N LYS A 62 -5.13 -23.88 1.91
CA LYS A 62 -5.38 -24.83 0.81
C LYS A 62 -6.56 -24.38 -0.07
N LEU A 63 -7.62 -23.87 0.54
CA LEU A 63 -8.79 -23.36 -0.16
C LEU A 63 -8.42 -22.13 -1.01
N ALA A 64 -7.75 -21.15 -0.40
CA ALA A 64 -7.33 -19.94 -1.11
C ALA A 64 -6.37 -20.27 -2.27
N ASP A 65 -5.44 -21.20 -2.09
CA ASP A 65 -4.55 -21.65 -3.15
C ASP A 65 -5.31 -22.29 -4.32
N ARG A 66 -6.22 -23.22 -4.03
CA ARG A 66 -7.05 -23.88 -5.05
C ARG A 66 -7.89 -22.87 -5.84
N LEU A 67 -8.51 -21.91 -5.15
CA LEU A 67 -9.37 -20.92 -5.80
C LEU A 67 -8.55 -19.91 -6.64
N CYS A 68 -7.40 -19.44 -6.14
CA CYS A 68 -6.51 -18.54 -6.88
C CYS A 68 -5.79 -19.22 -8.07
N SER A 69 -5.50 -20.52 -7.99
CA SER A 69 -4.86 -21.26 -9.09
C SER A 69 -5.85 -21.86 -10.09
N GLY A 70 -7.13 -21.91 -9.72
CA GLY A 70 -8.20 -22.48 -10.53
C GLY A 70 -9.19 -21.42 -11.03
N LYS A 71 -10.47 -21.61 -10.69
CA LYS A 71 -11.61 -20.89 -11.28
C LYS A 71 -11.59 -19.37 -11.06
N LEU A 72 -10.93 -18.89 -10.02
CA LEU A 72 -10.88 -17.47 -9.65
C LEU A 72 -9.47 -16.89 -9.80
N SER A 73 -8.73 -17.32 -10.82
CA SER A 73 -7.34 -16.89 -11.05
C SER A 73 -7.16 -15.41 -11.33
N ASP A 74 -8.22 -14.72 -11.74
CA ASP A 74 -8.22 -13.28 -12.02
C ASP A 74 -8.91 -12.46 -10.92
N SER A 75 -9.32 -13.09 -9.82
CA SER A 75 -9.95 -12.40 -8.69
C SER A 75 -8.92 -11.60 -7.88
N GLU A 76 -8.99 -10.27 -8.00
CA GLU A 76 -8.12 -9.37 -7.26
C GLU A 76 -8.32 -9.51 -5.73
N LYS A 77 -9.56 -9.57 -5.24
CA LYS A 77 -9.87 -9.65 -3.81
C LYS A 77 -9.34 -10.93 -3.19
N LEU A 78 -9.45 -12.05 -3.91
CA LEU A 78 -8.97 -13.33 -3.42
C LEU A 78 -7.44 -13.39 -3.36
N TRP A 79 -6.75 -12.84 -4.38
CA TRP A 79 -5.29 -12.71 -4.35
C TRP A 79 -4.81 -11.82 -3.20
N ILE A 80 -5.48 -10.68 -2.95
CA ILE A 80 -5.19 -9.81 -1.81
C ILE A 80 -5.39 -10.57 -0.49
N LEU A 81 -6.51 -11.28 -0.33
CA LEU A 81 -6.81 -12.06 0.88
C LEU A 81 -5.73 -13.11 1.12
N ARG A 82 -5.43 -13.92 0.10
CA ARG A 82 -4.40 -14.98 0.17
C ARG A 82 -3.04 -14.43 0.57
N ALA A 83 -2.57 -13.39 -0.12
CA ALA A 83 -1.26 -12.81 0.17
C ALA A 83 -1.21 -12.14 1.56
N SER A 84 -2.32 -11.51 1.99
CA SER A 84 -2.43 -10.93 3.34
C SER A 84 -2.39 -11.99 4.45
N MET A 85 -3.01 -13.15 4.24
CA MET A 85 -2.98 -14.25 5.21
C MET A 85 -1.56 -14.75 5.47
N GLU A 86 -0.79 -15.00 4.42
CA GLU A 86 0.59 -15.50 4.54
C GLU A 86 1.53 -14.46 5.16
N MET A 87 1.29 -13.17 4.90
CA MET A 87 2.07 -12.10 5.52
C MET A 87 1.75 -11.91 7.00
N LYS A 88 0.47 -12.06 7.39
CA LYS A 88 0.03 -11.98 8.80
C LYS A 88 0.56 -13.13 9.65
N SER A 89 0.75 -14.34 9.10
CA SER A 89 1.40 -15.41 9.87
C SER A 89 2.79 -15.03 10.38
N PHE A 90 3.51 -14.12 9.71
CA PHE A 90 4.82 -13.66 10.18
C PHE A 90 4.78 -12.54 11.21
N THR A 91 3.64 -11.87 11.38
CA THR A 91 3.48 -10.83 12.41
C THR A 91 2.99 -11.40 13.73
N ASP A 92 2.27 -12.52 13.68
CA ASP A 92 1.59 -13.11 14.84
C ASP A 92 2.44 -14.21 15.50
N ASP A 93 3.29 -14.90 14.75
CA ASP A 93 4.19 -15.93 15.29
C ASP A 93 5.42 -15.31 15.97
N SER A 94 5.71 -15.75 17.21
CA SER A 94 6.86 -15.27 17.99
C SER A 94 8.23 -15.63 17.39
N SER A 95 8.26 -16.52 16.38
CA SER A 95 9.46 -16.89 15.65
C SER A 95 9.66 -16.03 14.42
N ALA A 96 10.88 -15.54 14.22
CA ALA A 96 11.23 -14.85 12.99
C ALA A 96 11.03 -15.79 11.77
N PRO A 97 10.47 -15.29 10.65
CA PRO A 97 10.23 -16.10 9.46
C PRO A 97 11.54 -16.65 8.90
N SER A 98 11.52 -17.89 8.41
CA SER A 98 12.69 -18.49 7.77
C SER A 98 12.96 -17.84 6.40
N LYS A 99 14.15 -18.09 5.84
CA LYS A 99 14.48 -17.60 4.49
C LYS A 99 13.57 -18.19 3.42
N ASP A 100 13.13 -19.42 3.61
CA ASP A 100 12.24 -20.12 2.68
C ASP A 100 10.84 -19.52 2.76
N ASP A 101 10.37 -19.17 3.96
CA ASP A 101 9.10 -18.48 4.18
C ASP A 101 9.08 -17.09 3.50
N LEU A 102 10.15 -16.31 3.70
CA LEU A 102 10.30 -14.99 3.06
C LEU A 102 10.34 -15.10 1.53
N GLN A 103 10.98 -16.14 1.00
CA GLN A 103 11.06 -16.36 -0.44
C GLN A 103 9.71 -16.81 -1.02
N HIS A 104 8.98 -17.67 -0.30
CA HIS A 104 7.63 -18.08 -0.65
C HIS A 104 6.68 -16.89 -0.71
N VAL A 105 6.65 -16.05 0.33
CA VAL A 105 5.76 -14.88 0.38
C VAL A 105 6.14 -13.81 -0.63
N LEU A 106 7.43 -13.61 -0.91
CA LEU A 106 7.83 -12.72 -2.00
C LEU A 106 7.35 -13.24 -3.37
N GLY A 107 7.41 -14.56 -3.58
CA GLY A 107 6.86 -15.20 -4.78
C GLY A 107 5.37 -15.00 -4.91
N LEU A 108 4.63 -15.24 -3.83
CA LEU A 108 3.18 -15.05 -3.77
C LEU A 108 2.78 -13.60 -4.03
N LEU A 109 3.47 -12.65 -3.39
CA LEU A 109 3.24 -11.22 -3.59
C LEU A 109 3.43 -10.83 -5.05
N ARG A 110 4.51 -11.31 -5.70
CA ARG A 110 4.73 -11.06 -7.14
C ARG A 110 3.59 -11.59 -8.00
N SER A 111 3.13 -12.81 -7.73
CA SER A 111 1.98 -13.38 -8.44
C SER A 111 0.72 -12.53 -8.25
N ALA A 112 0.39 -12.14 -7.01
CA ALA A 112 -0.76 -11.29 -6.73
C ALA A 112 -0.66 -9.93 -7.43
N LEU A 113 0.50 -9.29 -7.41
CA LEU A 113 0.71 -7.97 -8.01
C LEU A 113 0.70 -7.98 -9.54
N THR A 114 0.93 -9.12 -10.19
CA THR A 114 0.70 -9.22 -11.64
C THR A 114 -0.79 -9.23 -12.01
N LYS A 115 -1.67 -9.47 -11.03
CA LYS A 115 -3.12 -9.59 -11.18
C LYS A 115 -3.90 -8.41 -10.62
N VAL A 116 -3.32 -7.67 -9.67
CA VAL A 116 -4.00 -6.58 -8.93
C VAL A 116 -3.43 -5.23 -9.34
N SER A 117 -4.31 -4.27 -9.64
CA SER A 117 -3.91 -2.88 -9.87
C SER A 117 -3.20 -2.25 -8.66
N LEU A 118 -2.21 -1.37 -8.91
CA LEU A 118 -1.42 -0.73 -7.85
C LEU A 118 -2.26 0.02 -6.81
N SER A 119 -3.36 0.66 -7.22
CA SER A 119 -4.24 1.42 -6.33
C SER A 119 -5.03 0.53 -5.36
N LYS A 120 -5.42 -0.68 -5.77
CA LYS A 120 -6.14 -1.63 -4.91
C LYS A 120 -5.22 -2.46 -4.03
N ALA A 121 -3.93 -2.52 -4.37
CA ALA A 121 -2.92 -3.27 -3.64
C ALA A 121 -2.21 -2.46 -2.54
N GLU A 122 -2.70 -1.26 -2.18
CA GLU A 122 -2.07 -0.38 -1.18
C GLU A 122 -1.71 -1.12 0.12
N ASP A 123 -2.71 -1.71 0.79
CA ASP A 123 -2.51 -2.41 2.06
C ASP A 123 -1.51 -3.57 1.93
N LEU A 124 -1.52 -4.24 0.77
CA LEU A 124 -0.64 -5.36 0.48
C LEU A 124 0.82 -4.90 0.36
N TRP A 125 1.06 -3.78 -0.31
CA TRP A 125 2.39 -3.17 -0.40
C TRP A 125 2.91 -2.71 0.97
N LEU A 126 2.06 -2.06 1.76
CA LEU A 126 2.42 -1.60 3.10
C LEU A 126 2.73 -2.77 4.03
N MET A 127 1.98 -3.87 3.94
CA MET A 127 2.24 -5.09 4.69
C MET A 127 3.55 -5.75 4.26
N ALA A 128 3.80 -5.85 2.95
CA ALA A 128 5.06 -6.39 2.43
C ALA A 128 6.29 -5.59 2.93
N LEU A 129 6.22 -4.25 2.91
CA LEU A 129 7.30 -3.41 3.44
C LEU A 129 7.60 -3.71 4.90
N LYS A 130 6.57 -3.93 5.73
CA LYS A 130 6.72 -4.32 7.14
C LYS A 130 7.33 -5.73 7.27
N CYS A 131 6.84 -6.71 6.51
CA CYS A 131 7.33 -8.10 6.55
C CYS A 131 8.83 -8.18 6.18
N PHE A 132 9.25 -7.47 5.13
CA PHE A 132 10.63 -7.52 4.65
C PHE A 132 11.54 -6.47 5.30
N ALA A 133 11.05 -5.66 6.24
CA ALA A 133 11.79 -4.56 6.85
C ALA A 133 13.11 -5.01 7.50
N LYS A 134 13.15 -6.21 8.09
CA LYS A 134 14.32 -6.71 8.83
C LYS A 134 15.39 -7.31 7.92
N ASP A 135 15.01 -7.85 6.75
CA ASP A 135 15.93 -8.47 5.81
C ASP A 135 16.19 -7.58 4.60
N LYS A 136 17.37 -6.96 4.59
CA LYS A 136 17.82 -6.05 3.53
C LYS A 136 17.77 -6.71 2.14
N LYS A 137 18.10 -8.00 2.02
CA LYS A 137 18.15 -8.69 0.72
C LYS A 137 16.75 -8.80 0.11
N TYR A 138 15.75 -9.13 0.93
CA TYR A 138 14.36 -9.21 0.45
C TYR A 138 13.75 -7.84 0.27
N LEU A 139 14.09 -6.86 1.11
CA LEU A 139 13.67 -5.48 0.91
C LEU A 139 14.21 -4.90 -0.41
N ASP A 140 15.47 -5.17 -0.75
CA ASP A 140 16.05 -4.76 -2.03
C ASP A 140 15.33 -5.44 -3.21
N LYS A 141 15.01 -6.75 -3.10
CA LYS A 141 14.21 -7.46 -4.11
C LYS A 141 12.79 -6.90 -4.26
N LEU A 142 12.17 -6.51 -3.15
CA LEU A 142 10.85 -5.87 -3.14
C LEU A 142 10.95 -4.52 -3.85
N PHE A 143 11.96 -3.71 -3.52
CA PHE A 143 12.22 -2.43 -4.17
C PHE A 143 12.38 -2.57 -5.69
N GLU A 144 13.16 -3.53 -6.17
CA GLU A 144 13.26 -3.78 -7.63
C GLU A 144 11.90 -4.16 -8.25
N THR A 145 11.10 -4.96 -7.55
CA THR A 145 9.74 -5.34 -8.00
C THR A 145 8.84 -4.10 -8.12
N THR A 146 8.96 -3.16 -7.18
CA THR A 146 8.19 -1.90 -7.20
C THR A 146 8.59 -1.00 -8.36
N LEU A 147 9.89 -0.91 -8.68
CA LEU A 147 10.37 -0.13 -9.83
C LEU A 147 9.80 -0.68 -11.14
N ILE A 148 9.79 -2.00 -11.32
CA ILE A 148 9.23 -2.65 -12.51
C ILE A 148 7.72 -2.36 -12.61
N SER A 149 7.00 -2.46 -11.50
CA SER A 149 5.55 -2.25 -11.47
C SER A 149 5.19 -0.79 -11.79
N VAL A 150 5.86 0.17 -11.15
CA VAL A 150 5.66 1.61 -11.41
C VAL A 150 6.07 1.99 -12.83
N ALA A 151 7.14 1.41 -13.37
CA ALA A 151 7.56 1.69 -14.75
C ALA A 151 6.55 1.19 -15.79
N LYS A 152 5.82 0.12 -15.49
CA LYS A 152 4.81 -0.47 -16.37
C LYS A 152 3.50 0.33 -16.35
N ASP A 153 3.00 0.63 -15.16
CA ASP A 153 1.66 1.20 -14.98
C ASP A 153 1.67 2.74 -14.91
N GLY A 154 2.86 3.35 -14.87
CA GLY A 154 3.06 4.79 -14.73
C GLY A 154 2.89 5.27 -13.29
N GLY A 155 3.27 6.53 -13.04
CA GLY A 155 2.93 7.17 -11.77
C GLY A 155 1.43 7.48 -11.72
N SER A 156 0.74 7.02 -10.67
CA SER A 156 -0.63 7.46 -10.41
C SER A 156 -0.62 8.89 -9.87
N ASP A 157 -1.40 9.77 -10.49
CA ASP A 157 -1.65 11.13 -9.99
C ASP A 157 -2.87 11.18 -9.04
N ASP A 158 -3.72 10.15 -9.08
CA ASP A 158 -4.92 10.04 -8.24
C ASP A 158 -4.78 8.87 -7.24
N GLY A 159 -4.90 9.16 -5.94
CA GLY A 159 -4.92 8.15 -4.88
C GLY A 159 -3.53 7.69 -4.40
N PHE A 160 -3.38 6.38 -4.15
CA PHE A 160 -2.18 5.78 -3.57
C PHE A 160 -0.96 5.89 -4.51
N SER A 161 0.12 6.48 -4.00
CA SER A 161 1.40 6.54 -4.70
C SER A 161 2.41 5.58 -4.06
N LEU A 162 2.62 4.42 -4.70
CA LEU A 162 3.57 3.41 -4.25
C LEU A 162 5.00 3.98 -4.10
N SER A 163 5.46 4.77 -5.07
CA SER A 163 6.77 5.42 -5.01
C SER A 163 6.92 6.32 -3.79
N SER A 164 5.89 7.11 -3.46
CA SER A 164 5.86 7.95 -2.26
C SER A 164 5.90 7.12 -0.98
N ALA A 165 5.10 6.05 -0.91
CA ALA A 165 5.06 5.15 0.25
C ALA A 165 6.43 4.52 0.52
N ILE A 166 7.12 4.07 -0.53
CA ILE A 166 8.46 3.48 -0.42
C ILE A 166 9.50 4.49 0.02
N VAL A 167 9.49 5.71 -0.54
CA VAL A 167 10.43 6.77 -0.13
C VAL A 167 10.22 7.15 1.33
N ASN A 168 8.97 7.28 1.78
CA ASN A 168 8.64 7.53 3.19
C ASN A 168 9.11 6.38 4.10
N PHE A 169 8.90 5.12 3.68
CA PHE A 169 9.38 3.96 4.43
C PHE A 169 10.91 3.95 4.55
N MET A 170 11.63 4.23 3.45
CA MET A 170 13.09 4.30 3.44
C MET A 170 13.61 5.46 4.31
N LEU A 171 12.90 6.60 4.31
CA LEU A 171 13.22 7.73 5.19
C LEU A 171 13.11 7.35 6.66
N GLN A 172 12.00 6.72 7.06
CA GLN A 172 11.77 6.30 8.44
C GLN A 172 12.77 5.23 8.90
N LYS A 173 13.08 4.27 8.04
CA LYS A 173 13.94 3.13 8.37
C LYS A 173 15.43 3.48 8.37
N ASP A 174 15.88 4.17 7.33
CA ASP A 174 17.29 4.27 6.97
C ASP A 174 17.79 5.72 6.83
N GLY A 175 16.91 6.70 7.03
CA GLY A 175 17.21 8.11 6.97
C GLY A 175 17.27 8.69 5.55
N ILE A 176 17.56 10.00 5.50
CA ILE A 176 17.42 10.82 4.31
C ILE A 176 18.32 10.38 3.13
N HIS A 177 19.55 9.93 3.39
CA HIS A 177 20.46 9.55 2.30
C HIS A 177 19.93 8.37 1.48
N LYS A 178 19.31 7.37 2.13
CA LYS A 178 18.71 6.24 1.41
C LYS A 178 17.40 6.64 0.73
N ALA A 179 16.58 7.47 1.39
CA ALA A 179 15.39 8.04 0.77
C ALA A 179 15.73 8.81 -0.52
N ARG A 180 16.80 9.62 -0.49
CA ARG A 180 17.33 10.33 -1.68
C ARG A 180 17.77 9.41 -2.80
N LYS A 181 18.45 8.33 -2.47
CA LYS A 181 18.85 7.31 -3.46
C LYS A 181 17.62 6.64 -4.07
N ALA A 182 16.61 6.32 -3.26
CA ALA A 182 15.39 5.67 -3.72
C ALA A 182 14.57 6.58 -4.63
N TYR A 183 14.29 7.83 -4.22
CA TYR A 183 13.45 8.71 -5.05
C TYR A 183 14.13 9.06 -6.37
N LYS A 184 15.47 9.22 -6.41
CA LYS A 184 16.20 9.46 -7.67
C LYS A 184 16.01 8.32 -8.67
N ARG A 185 15.91 7.07 -8.19
CA ARG A 185 15.64 5.91 -9.06
C ARG A 185 14.22 5.96 -9.62
N PHE A 186 13.24 6.34 -8.81
CA PHE A 186 11.85 6.52 -9.29
C PHE A 186 11.71 7.69 -10.26
N LEU A 187 12.39 8.82 -10.01
CA LEU A 187 12.38 9.98 -10.92
C LEU A 187 13.07 9.70 -12.25
N ALA A 188 13.96 8.71 -12.31
CA ALA A 188 14.60 8.26 -13.54
C ALA A 188 13.71 7.33 -14.38
N LEU A 189 12.55 6.90 -13.86
CA LEU A 189 11.58 6.11 -14.61
C LEU A 189 10.83 6.98 -15.63
N PRO A 190 10.32 6.39 -16.72
CA PRO A 190 9.49 7.12 -17.67
C PRO A 190 8.19 7.59 -17.00
N HIS A 191 7.89 8.89 -17.10
CA HIS A 191 6.68 9.54 -16.59
C HIS A 191 6.47 9.42 -15.07
N PRO A 192 7.34 10.02 -14.22
CA PRO A 192 7.06 10.12 -12.80
C PRO A 192 5.80 10.97 -12.57
N GLY A 193 4.87 10.45 -11.75
CA GLY A 193 3.63 11.15 -11.42
C GLY A 193 3.89 12.46 -10.68
N LEU A 194 3.04 13.47 -10.90
CA LEU A 194 3.09 14.75 -10.22
C LEU A 194 2.95 14.58 -8.69
N ALA A 195 2.10 13.65 -8.24
CA ALA A 195 1.95 13.34 -6.81
C ALA A 195 3.28 12.91 -6.18
N PHE A 196 4.08 12.14 -6.91
CA PHE A 196 5.40 11.70 -6.45
C PHE A 196 6.42 12.85 -6.43
N TYR A 197 6.42 13.71 -7.45
CA TYR A 197 7.22 14.94 -7.44
C TYR A 197 6.92 15.80 -6.23
N ARG A 198 5.63 16.07 -5.95
CA ARG A 198 5.19 16.85 -4.79
C ARG A 198 5.72 16.26 -3.49
N ARG A 199 5.63 14.95 -3.32
CA ARG A 199 6.14 14.30 -2.11
C ARG A 199 7.64 14.45 -1.93
N CYS A 200 8.41 14.32 -3.01
CA CYS A 200 9.86 14.53 -2.96
C CYS A 200 10.22 15.99 -2.65
N ILE A 201 9.47 16.93 -3.22
CA ILE A 201 9.63 18.37 -2.98
C ILE A 201 9.35 18.70 -1.52
N GLU A 202 8.20 18.26 -0.98
CA GLU A 202 7.82 18.45 0.42
C GLU A 202 8.93 17.99 1.36
N LEU A 203 9.45 16.78 1.14
CA LEU A 203 10.53 16.20 1.94
C LEU A 203 11.79 17.07 1.93
N GLU A 204 12.21 17.59 0.79
CA GLU A 204 13.38 18.49 0.72
C GLU A 204 13.07 19.88 1.31
N VAL A 205 11.85 20.40 1.14
CA VAL A 205 11.45 21.70 1.72
C VAL A 205 11.39 21.66 3.25
N ASP A 206 10.89 20.57 3.82
CA ASP A 206 10.83 20.36 5.26
C ASP A 206 12.25 20.33 5.86
N LEU A 207 13.17 19.63 5.21
CA LEU A 207 14.57 19.58 5.63
C LEU A 207 15.31 20.91 5.44
N ALA A 208 15.01 21.64 4.36
CA ALA A 208 15.55 22.99 4.16
C ALA A 208 15.08 23.95 5.27
N SER A 209 13.81 23.85 5.64
CA SER A 209 13.23 24.64 6.75
C SER A 209 13.86 24.28 8.10
N ALA A 210 14.31 23.03 8.27
CA ALA A 210 15.04 22.58 9.45
C ALA A 210 16.53 22.98 9.47
N GLY A 211 17.03 23.65 8.42
CA GLY A 211 18.38 24.22 8.35
C GLY A 211 19.40 23.45 7.49
N ASP A 212 18.99 22.40 6.76
CA ASP A 212 19.87 21.75 5.79
C ASP A 212 19.99 22.60 4.51
N ARG A 213 21.18 23.16 4.31
CA ARG A 213 21.46 24.14 3.25
C ARG A 213 21.41 23.54 1.83
N ASP A 214 21.66 22.25 1.67
CA ASP A 214 21.66 21.61 0.35
C ASP A 214 20.24 21.29 -0.13
N CYS A 215 19.29 21.17 0.80
CA CYS A 215 17.91 20.81 0.53
C CYS A 215 17.17 21.83 -0.32
N LEU A 216 17.41 23.13 -0.14
CA LEU A 216 16.78 24.16 -0.95
C LEU A 216 17.19 24.03 -2.43
N ALA A 217 18.48 23.76 -2.68
CA ALA A 217 18.96 23.51 -4.04
C ALA A 217 18.37 22.24 -4.64
N ASN A 218 18.16 21.19 -3.83
CA ASN A 218 17.50 19.97 -4.28
C ASN A 218 16.02 20.20 -4.58
N ALA A 219 15.29 20.91 -3.71
CA ALA A 219 13.90 21.27 -3.92
C ALA A 219 13.71 22.06 -5.22
N ARG A 220 14.57 23.05 -5.50
CA ARG A 220 14.59 23.79 -6.77
C ARG A 220 14.78 22.85 -7.97
N LYS A 221 15.74 21.93 -7.92
CA LYS A 221 15.96 20.94 -9.00
C LYS A 221 14.74 20.05 -9.22
N LEU A 222 14.05 19.66 -8.14
CA LEU A 222 12.83 18.87 -8.23
C LEU A 222 11.67 19.65 -8.84
N TYR A 223 11.49 20.93 -8.47
CA TYR A 223 10.52 21.83 -9.11
C TYR A 223 10.80 21.99 -10.60
N GLU A 224 12.05 22.26 -11.00
CA GLU A 224 12.41 22.40 -12.41
C GLU A 224 12.17 21.10 -13.19
N SER A 225 12.51 19.94 -12.60
CA SER A 225 12.21 18.64 -13.21
C SER A 225 10.70 18.39 -13.34
N ALA A 226 9.90 18.75 -12.33
CA ALA A 226 8.45 18.61 -12.38
C ALA A 226 7.85 19.55 -13.43
N LEU A 227 8.34 20.79 -13.53
CA LEU A 227 7.88 21.79 -14.50
C LEU A 227 8.26 21.45 -15.95
N ALA A 228 9.33 20.70 -16.17
CA ALA A 228 9.67 20.18 -17.50
C ALA A 228 8.57 19.27 -18.06
N THR A 229 7.87 18.52 -17.20
CA THR A 229 6.77 17.62 -17.58
C THR A 229 5.39 18.27 -17.40
N TYR A 230 5.18 18.99 -16.29
CA TYR A 230 3.89 19.54 -15.86
C TYR A 230 3.87 21.07 -15.91
N GLY A 231 4.58 21.69 -16.85
CA GLY A 231 4.77 23.16 -16.90
C GLY A 231 3.51 24.00 -17.06
N GLN A 232 2.35 23.39 -17.34
CA GLN A 232 1.04 24.07 -17.38
C GLN A 232 0.28 24.00 -16.04
N ASN A 233 0.81 23.29 -15.05
CA ASN A 233 0.17 23.13 -13.74
C ASN A 233 0.35 24.41 -12.90
N VAL A 234 -0.73 25.17 -12.73
CA VAL A 234 -0.71 26.47 -12.03
C VAL A 234 -0.31 26.31 -10.56
N THR A 235 -0.81 25.29 -9.86
CA THR A 235 -0.52 25.09 -8.44
C THR A 235 0.95 24.77 -8.20
N LEU A 236 1.58 23.99 -9.09
CA LEU A 236 3.02 23.72 -9.03
C LEU A 236 3.87 24.99 -9.12
N TRP A 237 3.50 25.93 -10.00
CA TRP A 237 4.17 27.24 -10.07
C TRP A 237 3.92 28.09 -8.82
N GLN A 238 2.70 28.09 -8.29
CA GLN A 238 2.36 28.83 -7.06
C GLN A 238 3.14 28.30 -5.85
N ASP A 239 3.23 26.97 -5.71
CA ASP A 239 3.98 26.33 -4.64
C ASP A 239 5.48 26.63 -4.76
N TYR A 240 6.01 26.65 -5.99
CA TYR A 240 7.40 27.03 -6.23
C TYR A 240 7.67 28.49 -5.85
N HIS A 241 6.78 29.40 -6.24
CA HIS A 241 6.88 30.81 -5.87
C HIS A 241 6.85 31.01 -4.35
N LYS A 242 5.92 30.33 -3.65
CA LYS A 242 5.83 30.37 -2.17
C LYS A 242 7.10 29.87 -1.49
N LEU A 243 7.72 28.81 -2.02
CA LEU A 243 9.00 28.32 -1.53
C LEU A 243 10.09 29.40 -1.63
N GLU A 244 10.21 30.06 -2.78
CA GLU A 244 11.23 31.08 -3.00
C GLU A 244 11.03 32.32 -2.13
N ILE A 245 9.77 32.73 -1.86
CA ILE A 245 9.49 33.80 -0.90
C ILE A 245 9.97 33.38 0.51
N LYS A 246 9.68 32.15 0.93
CA LYS A 246 9.92 31.70 2.30
C LYS A 246 11.38 31.39 2.59
N LEU A 247 12.07 30.72 1.68
CA LEU A 247 13.43 30.18 1.89
C LEU A 247 14.46 30.71 0.89
N GLY A 248 14.01 31.38 -0.18
CA GLY A 248 14.87 31.91 -1.24
C GLY A 248 15.17 33.40 -1.07
N THR A 249 15.21 34.12 -2.20
CA THR A 249 15.39 35.58 -2.24
C THR A 249 14.26 36.22 -3.04
N SER A 250 14.06 37.53 -2.85
CA SER A 250 13.10 38.29 -3.67
C SER A 250 13.41 38.19 -5.17
N GLU A 251 14.68 38.12 -5.55
CA GLU A 251 15.10 37.95 -6.94
C GLU A 251 14.68 36.59 -7.51
N THR A 252 14.89 35.50 -6.77
CA THR A 252 14.51 34.15 -7.23
C THR A 252 13.00 33.97 -7.27
N ALA A 253 12.26 34.54 -6.30
CA ALA A 253 10.80 34.57 -6.30
C ALA A 253 10.26 35.31 -7.53
N ASN A 254 10.77 36.52 -7.79
CA ASN A 254 10.39 37.29 -8.98
C ASN A 254 10.70 36.55 -10.28
N ALA A 255 11.86 35.89 -10.36
CA ALA A 255 12.22 35.09 -11.53
C ALA A 255 11.24 33.92 -11.78
N VAL A 256 10.78 33.23 -10.73
CA VAL A 256 9.74 32.19 -10.86
C VAL A 256 8.42 32.79 -11.32
N CYS A 257 7.99 33.90 -10.71
CA CYS A 257 6.75 34.60 -11.08
C CYS A 257 6.73 35.02 -12.56
N TRP A 258 7.82 35.63 -13.05
CA TRP A 258 7.96 36.00 -14.45
C TRP A 258 7.93 34.80 -15.40
N ARG A 259 8.61 33.70 -15.05
CA ARG A 259 8.60 32.47 -15.85
C ARG A 259 7.21 31.83 -15.90
N ALA A 260 6.49 31.79 -14.78
CA ALA A 260 5.13 31.27 -14.71
C ALA A 260 4.20 32.05 -15.65
N ARG A 261 4.24 33.39 -15.62
CA ARG A 261 3.44 34.26 -16.51
C ARG A 261 3.69 34.02 -17.99
N LYS A 262 4.93 33.72 -18.37
CA LYS A 262 5.32 33.45 -19.77
C LYS A 262 4.92 32.05 -20.24
N THR A 263 4.91 31.08 -19.33
CA THR A 263 4.73 29.65 -19.66
C THR A 263 3.27 29.22 -19.60
N LEU A 264 2.51 29.74 -18.64
CA LEU A 264 1.11 29.37 -18.43
C LEU A 264 0.20 29.96 -19.51
N LYS A 265 -0.60 29.11 -20.15
CA LYS A 265 -1.62 29.56 -21.13
C LYS A 265 -2.71 30.44 -20.49
N ASN A 266 -2.99 30.25 -19.20
CA ASN A 266 -3.93 31.07 -18.42
C ASN A 266 -3.18 31.77 -17.27
N SER A 267 -2.41 32.80 -17.61
CA SER A 267 -1.61 33.57 -16.66
C SER A 267 -2.46 34.31 -15.61
N ALA A 268 -3.74 34.59 -15.89
CA ALA A 268 -4.65 35.22 -14.94
C ALA A 268 -4.92 34.34 -13.69
N ALA A 269 -4.97 33.01 -13.86
CA ALA A 269 -5.16 32.08 -12.74
C ALA A 269 -3.95 32.04 -11.78
N PHE A 270 -2.75 32.40 -12.25
CA PHE A 270 -1.56 32.50 -11.42
C PHE A 270 -1.55 33.77 -10.56
N VAL A 271 -2.05 34.89 -11.11
CA VAL A 271 -2.12 36.20 -10.44
C VAL A 271 -3.26 36.30 -9.42
N ALA A 272 -4.29 35.45 -9.54
CA ALA A 272 -5.44 35.45 -8.63
C ALA A 272 -5.15 34.88 -7.22
N ALA A 273 -3.95 34.34 -6.96
CA ALA A 273 -3.52 34.03 -5.60
C ALA A 273 -3.00 35.32 -4.94
N PRO A 274 -3.66 35.86 -3.91
CA PRO A 274 -3.29 37.16 -3.36
C PRO A 274 -1.90 37.11 -2.73
N ASP A 275 -1.14 38.19 -2.94
CA ASP A 275 -0.03 38.57 -2.07
C ASP A 275 -0.55 38.69 -0.63
N LEU A 276 -0.11 37.79 0.25
CA LEU A 276 -0.22 37.91 1.72
C LEU A 276 0.90 37.10 2.38
#